data_AF-A0A0K2VGB1-F1
#
_entry.id   AF-A0A0K2VGB1-F1
#
_cell.length_a   1.000
_cell.length_b   1.000
_cell.length_c   1.000
_cell.angle_alpha   90.00
_cell.angle_beta   90.00
_cell.angle_gamma   90.00
#
_symmetry.space_group_name_H-M   'P 1'
#
loop_
_entity.id
_entity.type
_entity.pdbx_description
1 polymer ?
#
loop_
_entity_poly.entity_id
_entity_poly.type
_entity_poly.pdbx_seq_one_letter_code
_entity_poly.pdbx_strand_id
1 'polypeptide(L)'
;MLLSFGIIFLSLFMRIPTTEGTRYGYLSACDLISPSKTWHKNTGYELISWVESIIPHPLAKSDDAILAGFVSSDYYVNVNEVYSPKGISWKRYGSKRFDGWLYGVTDSHRKFVPGRTYFIFPDYKTAYVGTFKDDDVMLEGRAVKITHFRCNSGVMELKFTKPKKDCTVYKSIYRTNTYYSATPHERDPMEKRNIYIGSSVNVPAIANQDAIFARRDIPAHSIVSYYSGVWETYDLPFFTPNMTEMEKQDKHKNLLSFNDTHSIDVTPHMSDIRNYLSTLGHKSNNHFINDNVIFCLVKHPVYGEIRCLESKKPIERGEEILINYGYNVHENDSPQWYKDMYFSLFPHEQNQTMSLIENYQ
;
A
#
# COMPACT_ATOMS: atom_id res chain seq x y z
N MET A 1 -32.42 32.49 -16.40
CA MET A 1 -31.05 33.05 -16.34
C MET A 1 -30.57 32.88 -14.91
N LEU A 2 -29.96 31.73 -14.62
CA LEU A 2 -29.50 31.30 -13.30
C LEU A 2 -28.00 31.59 -13.19
N LEU A 3 -27.60 32.40 -12.21
CA LEU A 3 -26.20 32.67 -11.89
C LEU A 3 -25.70 31.59 -10.93
N SER A 4 -24.74 30.81 -11.41
CA SER A 4 -23.93 29.85 -10.64
C SER A 4 -22.91 30.62 -9.81
N PHE A 5 -22.97 30.49 -8.48
CA PHE A 5 -21.87 30.88 -7.60
C PHE A 5 -20.91 29.70 -7.46
N GLY A 6 -19.76 29.80 -8.12
CA GLY A 6 -18.63 28.90 -7.91
C GLY A 6 -17.90 29.25 -6.61
N ILE A 7 -17.77 28.27 -5.71
CA ILE A 7 -16.90 28.37 -4.54
C ILE A 7 -15.47 28.11 -5.04
N ILE A 8 -14.66 29.17 -5.10
CA ILE A 8 -13.22 29.06 -5.35
C ILE A 8 -12.55 28.72 -4.01
N PHE A 9 -11.99 27.51 -3.90
CA PHE A 9 -11.10 27.15 -2.80
C PHE A 9 -9.75 27.86 -3.02
N LEU A 10 -9.52 28.96 -2.31
CA LEU A 10 -8.20 29.57 -2.20
C LEU A 10 -7.36 28.71 -1.24
N SER A 11 -6.43 27.93 -1.77
CA SER A 11 -5.42 27.24 -0.96
C SER A 11 -4.40 28.27 -0.45
N LEU A 12 -4.65 28.82 0.74
CA LEU A 12 -3.73 29.70 1.44
C LEU A 12 -2.56 28.86 1.98
N PHE A 13 -1.38 28.96 1.36
CA PHE A 13 -0.16 28.31 1.83
C PHE A 13 0.35 29.01 3.11
N MET A 14 -0.19 28.63 4.27
CA MET A 14 0.42 29.01 5.54
C MET A 14 1.68 28.17 5.77
N ARG A 15 2.85 28.79 5.59
CA ARG A 15 4.12 28.28 6.14
C ARG A 15 4.08 28.44 7.66
N ILE A 16 3.57 27.43 8.35
CA ILE A 16 3.69 27.33 9.80
C ILE A 16 5.05 26.68 10.08
N PRO A 17 5.98 27.34 10.79
CA PRO A 17 7.20 26.69 11.24
C PRO A 17 6.82 25.67 12.31
N THR A 18 6.65 24.41 11.91
CA THR A 18 6.40 23.31 12.84
C THR A 18 7.70 22.55 13.04
N THR A 19 8.24 22.52 14.27
CA THR A 19 9.23 21.51 14.63
C THR A 19 8.53 20.17 14.70
N GLU A 20 9.21 19.10 14.26
CA GLU A 20 8.72 17.73 14.37
C GLU A 20 8.22 17.47 15.81
N GLY A 21 6.98 17.00 15.96
CA GLY A 21 6.36 16.76 17.27
C GLY A 21 5.62 17.94 17.91
N THR A 22 5.42 19.07 17.22
CA THR A 22 4.59 20.18 17.75
C THR A 22 3.11 19.78 17.78
N ARG A 23 2.48 19.87 18.95
CA ARG A 23 1.05 19.57 19.14
C ARG A 23 0.21 20.80 18.82
N TYR A 24 -0.77 20.64 17.95
CA TYR A 24 -1.77 21.65 17.64
C TYR A 24 -3.17 21.10 17.93
N GLY A 25 -4.14 21.99 18.02
CA GLY A 25 -5.50 21.58 17.71
C GLY A 25 -5.63 21.33 16.22
N TYR A 26 -6.84 21.00 15.78
CA TYR A 26 -7.11 20.88 14.37
C TYR A 26 -8.53 21.32 14.05
N LEU A 27 -8.76 21.60 12.78
CA LEU A 27 -10.08 21.68 12.18
C LEU A 27 -10.19 20.58 11.13
N SER A 28 -11.37 20.01 10.99
CA SER A 28 -11.69 18.96 10.03
C SER A 28 -13.09 19.16 9.46
N ALA A 29 -13.43 18.40 8.41
CA ALA A 29 -14.79 18.36 7.88
C ALA A 29 -15.83 17.92 8.94
N CYS A 30 -15.42 17.16 9.97
CA CYS A 30 -16.32 16.79 11.06
C CYS A 30 -16.67 17.95 12.01
N ASP A 31 -15.91 19.04 12.00
CA ASP A 31 -16.21 20.25 12.78
C ASP A 31 -17.26 21.13 12.09
N LEU A 32 -17.42 20.97 10.78
CA LEU A 32 -18.42 21.69 9.98
C LEU A 32 -19.81 21.03 10.03
N ILE A 33 -19.90 19.81 10.57
CA ILE A 33 -21.13 19.03 10.63
C ILE A 33 -21.54 18.93 12.10
N SER A 34 -22.81 19.26 12.40
CA SER A 34 -23.32 19.12 13.77
C SER A 34 -23.12 17.69 14.27
N PRO A 35 -22.70 17.48 15.54
CA PRO A 35 -22.46 16.15 16.09
C PRO A 35 -23.67 15.24 15.84
N SER A 36 -23.46 14.21 15.03
CA SER A 36 -24.53 13.34 14.59
C SER A 36 -24.53 12.08 15.44
N LYS A 37 -25.69 11.75 16.04
CA LYS A 37 -25.90 10.41 16.62
C LYS A 37 -26.10 9.35 15.53
N THR A 38 -26.36 9.77 14.30
CA THR A 38 -26.66 8.92 13.15
C THR A 38 -25.39 8.33 12.57
N TRP A 39 -25.46 7.05 12.22
CA TRP A 39 -24.38 6.34 11.54
C TRP A 39 -24.65 6.29 10.04
N HIS A 40 -23.65 6.65 9.25
CA HIS A 40 -23.70 6.68 7.80
C HIS A 40 -22.94 5.49 7.22
N LYS A 41 -23.43 4.91 6.13
CA LYS A 41 -22.76 3.78 5.47
C LYS A 41 -21.42 4.24 4.91
N ASN A 42 -20.36 3.46 5.13
CA ASN A 42 -19.03 3.77 4.66
C ASN A 42 -18.82 3.35 3.20
N THR A 43 -18.40 4.28 2.34
CA THR A 43 -17.95 4.01 0.97
C THR A 43 -16.45 4.19 0.79
N GLY A 44 -15.71 4.47 1.86
CA GLY A 44 -14.26 4.67 1.91
C GLY A 44 -13.85 6.12 1.61
N TYR A 45 -14.53 6.76 0.66
CA TYR A 45 -14.24 8.14 0.26
C TYR A 45 -14.47 9.15 1.39
N GLU A 46 -15.47 8.92 2.25
CA GLU A 46 -15.77 9.84 3.35
C GLU A 46 -14.64 9.89 4.38
N LEU A 47 -13.99 8.75 4.62
CA LEU A 47 -12.83 8.67 5.52
C LEU A 47 -11.60 9.32 4.89
N ILE A 48 -11.37 9.10 3.58
CA ILE A 48 -10.29 9.76 2.83
C ILE A 48 -10.46 11.27 2.92
N SER A 49 -11.65 11.77 2.54
CA SER A 49 -11.95 13.21 2.57
C SER A 49 -11.84 13.79 3.98
N TRP A 50 -12.24 13.05 5.02
CA TRP A 50 -12.04 13.52 6.38
C TRP A 50 -10.56 13.61 6.76
N VAL A 51 -9.75 12.57 6.50
CA VAL A 51 -8.31 12.61 6.80
C VAL A 51 -7.62 13.78 6.08
N GLU A 52 -7.94 13.99 4.81
CA GLU A 52 -7.38 15.07 3.99
C GLU A 52 -7.87 16.46 4.41
N SER A 53 -9.01 16.55 5.09
CA SER A 53 -9.55 17.83 5.59
C SER A 53 -8.91 18.30 6.89
N ILE A 54 -8.11 17.48 7.56
CA ILE A 54 -7.54 17.80 8.87
C ILE A 54 -6.39 18.79 8.70
N ILE A 55 -6.59 20.00 9.19
CA ILE A 55 -5.60 21.08 9.14
C ILE A 55 -5.22 21.54 10.55
N PRO A 56 -3.96 21.95 10.79
CA PRO A 56 -3.55 22.47 12.09
C PRO A 56 -4.34 23.73 12.45
N HIS A 57 -4.81 23.79 13.69
CA HIS A 57 -5.49 24.96 14.25
C HIS A 57 -4.81 25.38 15.56
N PRO A 58 -4.38 26.65 15.69
CA PRO A 58 -3.82 27.14 16.94
C PRO A 58 -4.83 27.04 18.08
N LEU A 59 -4.50 26.33 19.16
CA LEU A 59 -5.34 26.30 20.35
C LEU A 59 -4.98 27.46 21.28
N ALA A 60 -6.00 28.00 21.96
CA ALA A 60 -5.78 28.75 23.18
C ALA A 60 -5.19 27.80 24.24
N LYS A 61 -4.28 28.31 25.10
CA LYS A 61 -3.48 27.55 26.08
C LYS A 61 -4.26 26.65 27.07
N SER A 62 -5.59 26.64 27.04
CA SER A 62 -6.47 25.95 28.00
C SER A 62 -7.20 24.71 27.46
N ASP A 63 -7.14 24.40 26.17
CA ASP A 63 -7.90 23.27 25.59
C ASP A 63 -7.03 22.02 25.41
N ASP A 64 -6.96 21.19 26.46
CA ASP A 64 -6.37 19.84 26.43
C ASP A 64 -7.19 18.82 25.62
N ALA A 65 -8.33 19.24 25.06
CA ALA A 65 -9.40 18.33 24.66
C ALA A 65 -9.20 17.69 23.28
N ILE A 66 -8.51 18.35 22.34
CA ILE A 66 -8.39 17.89 20.96
C ILE A 66 -6.98 18.17 20.48
N LEU A 67 -6.18 17.12 20.27
CA LEU A 67 -4.79 17.27 19.84
C LEU A 67 -4.58 16.46 18.57
N ALA A 68 -3.98 17.12 17.59
CA ALA A 68 -3.40 16.46 16.44
C ALA A 68 -1.89 16.67 16.43
N GLY A 69 -1.19 15.60 16.06
CA GLY A 69 0.22 15.66 15.70
C GLY A 69 0.31 15.80 14.19
N PHE A 70 1.18 16.68 13.74
CA PHE A 70 1.43 16.91 12.32
C PHE A 70 2.91 16.67 12.01
N VAL A 71 3.17 16.18 10.80
CA VAL A 71 4.51 16.06 10.23
C VAL A 71 4.57 17.00 9.03
N SER A 72 5.53 17.93 9.05
CA SER A 72 5.80 18.80 7.92
C SER A 72 6.77 18.12 6.96
N SER A 73 6.45 18.22 5.68
CA SER A 73 7.38 18.05 4.57
C SER A 73 7.68 19.42 3.96
N ASP A 74 8.60 19.50 3.01
CA ASP A 74 8.96 20.76 2.34
C ASP A 74 7.78 21.48 1.66
N TYR A 75 6.73 20.72 1.31
CA TYR A 75 5.60 21.22 0.52
C TYR A 75 4.24 21.12 1.23
N TYR A 76 4.09 20.23 2.21
CA TYR A 76 2.79 19.93 2.83
C TYR A 76 2.90 19.57 4.31
N VAL A 77 1.88 19.96 5.08
CA VAL A 77 1.65 19.50 6.46
C VAL A 77 0.72 18.30 6.40
N ASN A 78 1.16 17.15 6.90
CA ASN A 78 0.35 15.94 6.97
C ASN A 78 -0.04 15.65 8.40
N VAL A 79 -1.30 15.29 8.62
CA VAL A 79 -1.74 14.76 9.90
C VAL A 79 -1.07 13.41 10.17
N ASN A 80 -0.54 13.26 11.38
CA ASN A 80 0.11 12.04 11.85
C ASN A 80 -0.70 11.35 12.93
N GLU A 81 -1.36 12.11 13.79
CA GLU A 81 -2.26 11.57 14.80
C GLU A 81 -3.39 12.56 15.09
N VAL A 82 -4.54 12.03 15.47
CA VAL A 82 -5.70 12.78 15.95
C VAL A 82 -6.25 12.08 17.18
N TYR A 83 -6.44 12.84 18.25
CA TYR A 83 -7.00 12.37 19.50
C TYR A 83 -8.31 13.08 19.83
N SER A 84 -9.32 12.29 20.18
CA SER A 84 -10.61 12.78 20.69
C SER A 84 -10.64 12.80 22.22
N PRO A 85 -11.34 13.76 22.84
CA PRO A 85 -11.49 13.82 24.29
C PRO A 85 -12.21 12.59 24.88
N LYS A 86 -12.90 11.80 24.04
CA LYS A 86 -13.57 10.56 24.42
C LYS A 86 -12.65 9.33 24.34
N GLY A 87 -11.35 9.54 24.17
CA GLY A 87 -10.34 8.47 24.14
C GLY A 87 -10.34 7.67 22.85
N ILE A 88 -10.76 8.28 21.72
CA ILE A 88 -10.60 7.67 20.39
C ILE A 88 -9.39 8.31 19.73
N SER A 89 -8.52 7.50 19.15
CA SER A 89 -7.34 7.97 18.44
C SER A 89 -7.28 7.42 17.02
N TRP A 90 -6.81 8.25 16.10
CA TRP A 90 -6.29 7.87 14.79
C TRP A 90 -4.80 8.17 14.79
N LYS A 91 -3.96 7.21 14.43
CA LYS A 91 -2.52 7.39 14.34
C LYS A 91 -2.01 6.75 13.07
N ARG A 92 -1.21 7.47 12.29
CA ARG A 92 -0.62 6.95 11.08
C ARG A 92 0.32 5.80 11.45
N TYR A 93 0.22 4.68 10.74
CA TYR A 93 0.97 3.47 11.10
C TYR A 93 2.44 3.51 10.61
N GLY A 94 2.74 4.36 9.63
CA GLY A 94 4.08 4.62 9.15
C GLY A 94 4.15 5.94 8.40
N SER A 95 5.29 6.25 7.80
CA SER A 95 5.53 7.56 7.16
C SER A 95 5.23 7.58 5.67
N LYS A 96 5.07 6.42 5.01
CA LYS A 96 4.82 6.35 3.56
C LYS A 96 3.35 6.58 3.27
N ARG A 97 3.05 6.96 2.03
CA ARG A 97 1.69 7.31 1.56
C ARG A 97 0.65 6.23 1.87
N PHE A 98 1.08 4.98 1.85
CA PHE A 98 0.22 3.80 1.86
C PHE A 98 0.23 3.00 3.17
N ASP A 99 0.84 3.53 4.23
CA ASP A 99 1.06 2.76 5.47
C ASP A 99 -0.22 2.53 6.29
N GLY A 100 -1.33 3.15 5.93
CA GLY A 100 -2.61 2.99 6.65
C GLY A 100 -2.62 3.68 8.02
N TRP A 101 -3.60 3.31 8.84
CA TRP A 101 -3.89 3.98 10.11
C TRP A 101 -4.15 2.99 11.23
N LEU A 102 -3.62 3.24 12.42
CA LEU A 102 -4.17 2.72 13.65
C LEU A 102 -5.36 3.56 14.10
N TYR A 103 -6.41 2.89 14.51
CA TYR A 103 -7.64 3.48 15.01
C TYR A 103 -8.13 2.70 16.22
N GLY A 104 -8.65 3.37 17.24
CA GLY A 104 -9.25 2.66 18.36
C GLY A 104 -9.38 3.48 19.62
N VAL A 105 -9.79 2.77 20.68
CA VAL A 105 -9.87 3.35 22.01
C VAL A 105 -8.47 3.36 22.64
N THR A 106 -8.12 4.46 23.30
CA THR A 106 -6.90 4.59 24.08
C THR A 106 -7.21 4.72 25.57
N ASP A 107 -6.25 4.32 26.41
CA ASP A 107 -6.30 4.53 27.86
C ASP A 107 -5.97 5.98 28.25
N SER A 108 -5.90 6.25 29.56
CA SER A 108 -5.55 7.57 30.11
C SER A 108 -4.13 8.04 29.75
N HIS A 109 -3.26 7.13 29.33
CA HIS A 109 -1.90 7.41 28.87
C HIS A 109 -1.81 7.50 27.34
N ARG A 110 -2.96 7.53 26.64
CA ARG A 110 -3.08 7.57 25.18
C ARG A 110 -2.49 6.34 24.48
N LYS A 111 -2.38 5.20 25.17
CA LYS A 111 -1.98 3.93 24.56
C LYS A 111 -3.21 3.20 24.04
N PHE A 112 -3.11 2.62 22.85
CA PHE A 112 -4.19 1.84 22.26
C PHE A 112 -4.54 0.61 23.12
N VAL A 113 -5.83 0.39 23.37
CA VAL A 113 -6.33 -0.70 24.21
C VAL A 113 -6.36 -2.02 23.43
N PRO A 114 -5.69 -3.09 23.92
CA PRO A 114 -5.69 -4.40 23.26
C PRO A 114 -7.09 -4.93 22.92
N GLY A 115 -7.24 -5.51 21.72
CA GLY A 115 -8.51 -6.03 21.22
C GLY A 115 -9.56 -4.96 20.85
N ARG A 116 -9.24 -3.68 21.03
CA ARG A 116 -10.05 -2.53 20.61
C ARG A 116 -9.28 -1.57 19.69
N THR A 117 -8.17 -2.07 19.15
CA THR A 117 -7.31 -1.39 18.18
C THR A 117 -7.51 -2.00 16.81
N TYR A 118 -7.54 -1.14 15.81
CA TYR A 118 -7.77 -1.49 14.43
C TYR A 118 -6.65 -0.94 13.57
N PHE A 119 -6.05 -1.78 12.72
CA PHE A 119 -5.31 -1.29 11.56
C PHE A 119 -6.31 -1.10 10.42
N ILE A 120 -6.40 0.11 9.89
CA ILE A 120 -7.22 0.49 8.74
C ILE A 120 -6.35 0.50 7.50
N PHE A 121 -6.75 -0.29 6.51
CA PHE A 121 -6.07 -0.34 5.23
C PHE A 121 -6.30 0.95 4.42
N PRO A 122 -5.42 1.26 3.46
CA PRO A 122 -5.55 2.42 2.56
C PRO A 122 -6.80 2.43 1.68
N ASP A 123 -7.56 1.33 1.61
CA ASP A 123 -8.87 1.30 0.96
C ASP A 123 -10.00 1.90 1.84
N TYR A 124 -9.69 2.25 3.09
CA TYR A 124 -10.60 2.76 4.13
C TYR A 124 -11.89 1.93 4.30
N LYS A 125 -11.83 0.65 3.93
CA LYS A 125 -12.95 -0.30 4.03
C LYS A 125 -12.56 -1.60 4.71
N THR A 126 -11.29 -1.95 4.64
CA THR A 126 -10.72 -3.17 5.20
C THR A 126 -9.93 -2.81 6.45
N ALA A 127 -9.99 -3.68 7.46
CA ALA A 127 -9.23 -3.49 8.69
C ALA A 127 -8.82 -4.82 9.32
N TYR A 128 -7.80 -4.78 10.17
CA TYR A 128 -7.56 -5.79 11.19
C TYR A 128 -8.00 -5.26 12.55
N VAL A 129 -8.74 -6.04 13.33
CA VAL A 129 -8.92 -5.76 14.77
C VAL A 129 -7.98 -6.65 15.57
N GLY A 130 -7.29 -6.09 16.54
CA GLY A 130 -6.20 -6.82 17.19
C GLY A 130 -5.49 -6.12 18.33
N THR A 131 -4.33 -6.68 18.65
CA THR A 131 -3.41 -6.20 19.67
C THR A 131 -2.10 -5.80 19.01
N PHE A 132 -1.63 -4.59 19.32
CA PHE A 132 -0.41 -4.02 18.78
C PHE A 132 0.53 -3.69 19.93
N LYS A 133 1.81 -4.06 19.77
CA LYS A 133 2.88 -3.67 20.67
C LYS A 133 3.50 -2.37 20.17
N ASP A 134 3.63 -1.40 21.06
CA ASP A 134 4.26 -0.10 20.82
C ASP A 134 3.70 0.64 19.58
N ASP A 135 2.41 0.46 19.30
CA ASP A 135 1.70 1.00 18.14
C ASP A 135 2.33 0.63 16.78
N ASP A 136 3.16 -0.41 16.75
CA ASP A 136 3.96 -0.74 15.57
C ASP A 136 3.88 -2.22 15.19
N VAL A 137 3.98 -3.12 16.16
CA VAL A 137 4.05 -4.56 15.86
C VAL A 137 2.70 -5.22 16.14
N MET A 138 2.02 -5.71 15.10
CA MET A 138 0.77 -6.46 15.27
C MET A 138 1.04 -7.85 15.87
N LEU A 139 0.64 -8.07 17.12
CA LEU A 139 0.82 -9.36 17.81
C LEU A 139 -0.23 -10.39 17.37
N GLU A 140 -1.45 -9.93 17.17
CA GLU A 140 -2.55 -10.69 16.58
C GLU A 140 -3.57 -9.74 15.95
N GLY A 141 -4.13 -10.13 14.82
CA GLY A 141 -5.14 -9.37 14.10
C GLY A 141 -6.13 -10.29 13.38
N ARG A 142 -7.39 -9.87 13.32
CA ARG A 142 -8.46 -10.58 12.60
C ARG A 142 -9.10 -9.64 11.60
N ALA A 143 -9.29 -10.12 10.37
CA ALA A 143 -9.84 -9.30 9.30
C ALA A 143 -11.31 -8.92 9.58
N VAL A 144 -11.61 -7.62 9.47
CA VAL A 144 -12.94 -7.03 9.62
C VAL A 144 -13.18 -5.98 8.54
N LYS A 145 -14.43 -5.53 8.41
CA LYS A 145 -14.82 -4.47 7.47
C LYS A 145 -15.32 -3.25 8.22
N ILE A 146 -14.97 -2.07 7.72
CA ILE A 146 -15.54 -0.80 8.16
C ILE A 146 -16.90 -0.64 7.48
N THR A 147 -17.96 -0.61 8.27
CA THR A 147 -19.34 -0.62 7.76
C THR A 147 -19.97 0.76 7.76
N HIS A 148 -19.70 1.55 8.79
CA HIS A 148 -20.31 2.86 8.99
C HIS A 148 -19.34 3.81 9.67
N PHE A 149 -19.61 5.09 9.52
CA PHE A 149 -18.92 6.17 10.22
C PHE A 149 -19.91 7.19 10.79
N ARG A 150 -19.44 8.05 11.70
CA ARG A 150 -20.12 9.29 12.09
C ARG A 150 -19.10 10.32 12.54
N CYS A 151 -19.45 11.60 12.44
CA CYS A 151 -18.69 12.68 13.05
C CYS A 151 -19.17 12.92 14.48
N ASN A 152 -18.25 12.92 15.44
CA ASN A 152 -18.54 13.24 16.82
C ASN A 152 -17.36 13.99 17.45
N SER A 153 -17.59 15.25 17.82
CA SER A 153 -16.58 16.11 18.45
C SER A 153 -15.30 16.24 17.60
N GLY A 154 -15.45 16.59 16.32
CA GLY A 154 -14.33 16.80 15.39
C GLY A 154 -13.61 15.52 14.95
N VAL A 155 -13.94 14.34 15.49
CA VAL A 155 -13.31 13.06 15.11
C VAL A 155 -14.29 12.17 14.36
N MET A 156 -13.78 11.45 13.37
CA MET A 156 -14.53 10.39 12.71
C MET A 156 -14.50 9.10 13.52
N GLU A 157 -15.67 8.65 13.96
CA GLU A 157 -15.85 7.37 14.64
C GLU A 157 -16.32 6.30 13.67
N LEU A 158 -15.87 5.07 13.88
CA LEU A 158 -16.09 3.94 12.97
C LEU A 158 -16.81 2.77 13.63
N LYS A 159 -17.61 2.07 12.82
CA LYS A 159 -18.24 0.78 13.14
C LYS A 159 -17.68 -0.32 12.26
N PHE A 160 -17.41 -1.46 12.88
CA PHE A 160 -16.81 -2.62 12.23
C PHE A 160 -17.74 -3.82 12.27
N THR A 161 -17.59 -4.72 11.31
CA THR A 161 -18.14 -6.08 11.44
C THR A 161 -17.44 -6.80 12.59
N LYS A 162 -18.14 -7.72 13.25
CA LYS A 162 -17.48 -8.66 14.16
C LYS A 162 -16.56 -9.62 13.37
N PRO A 163 -15.40 -10.01 13.91
CA PRO A 163 -14.62 -11.12 13.37
C PRO A 163 -15.48 -12.38 13.24
N LYS A 164 -15.24 -13.18 12.20
CA LYS A 164 -15.86 -14.51 12.12
C LYS A 164 -15.24 -15.42 13.19
N LYS A 165 -16.00 -16.40 13.68
CA LYS A 165 -15.55 -17.30 14.76
C LYS A 165 -14.27 -18.06 14.39
N ASP A 166 -14.22 -18.60 13.17
CA ASP A 166 -13.12 -19.43 12.67
C ASP A 166 -12.26 -18.69 11.63
N CYS A 167 -12.02 -17.39 11.83
CA CYS A 167 -11.16 -16.63 10.93
C CYS A 167 -9.68 -16.80 11.25
N THR A 168 -8.86 -16.71 10.21
CA THR A 168 -7.40 -16.59 10.28
C THR A 168 -6.97 -15.49 11.25
N VAL A 169 -5.99 -15.83 12.10
CA VAL A 169 -5.30 -14.88 12.97
C VAL A 169 -3.99 -14.49 12.29
N TYR A 170 -3.90 -13.22 11.92
CA TYR A 170 -2.72 -12.64 11.30
C TYR A 170 -1.78 -12.12 12.38
N LYS A 171 -0.47 -12.27 12.18
CA LYS A 171 0.57 -11.78 13.08
C LYS A 171 1.68 -11.14 12.27
N SER A 172 2.32 -10.11 12.82
CA SER A 172 3.52 -9.56 12.22
C SER A 172 4.59 -10.64 12.10
N ILE A 173 5.27 -10.68 10.96
CA ILE A 173 6.41 -11.54 10.71
C ILE A 173 7.70 -10.73 10.76
N TYR A 174 8.73 -11.31 11.35
CA TYR A 174 10.10 -10.87 11.10
C TYR A 174 10.58 -11.56 9.84
N ARG A 175 10.87 -10.79 8.80
CA ARG A 175 11.40 -11.34 7.56
C ARG A 175 12.84 -11.76 7.73
N THR A 176 13.15 -12.94 7.20
CA THR A 176 14.50 -13.46 7.05
C THR A 176 14.69 -13.90 5.60
N ASN A 177 15.86 -14.43 5.26
CA ASN A 177 16.12 -15.06 3.96
C ASN A 177 15.36 -16.39 3.74
N THR A 178 14.67 -16.90 4.76
CA THR A 178 14.02 -18.24 4.73
C THR A 178 12.56 -18.22 5.19
N TYR A 179 12.14 -17.20 5.95
CA TYR A 179 10.80 -17.11 6.51
C TYR A 179 9.99 -15.98 5.85
N TYR A 180 8.86 -16.35 5.24
CA TYR A 180 8.08 -15.46 4.37
C TYR A 180 6.61 -15.29 4.76
N SER A 181 6.00 -16.24 5.49
CA SER A 181 4.62 -16.12 5.98
C SER A 181 4.30 -17.19 7.01
N ALA A 182 3.54 -16.82 8.06
CA ALA A 182 2.90 -17.79 8.96
C ALA A 182 1.67 -18.46 8.34
N THR A 183 1.09 -17.83 7.30
CA THR A 183 -0.20 -18.22 6.71
C THR A 183 -0.11 -18.14 5.18
N PRO A 184 0.77 -18.96 4.55
CA PRO A 184 1.14 -18.78 3.14
C PRO A 184 -0.04 -18.92 2.17
N HIS A 185 -1.09 -19.66 2.54
CA HIS A 185 -2.30 -19.84 1.70
C HIS A 185 -3.43 -18.84 2.00
N GLU A 186 -3.25 -17.97 3.00
CA GLU A 186 -4.25 -16.98 3.39
C GLU A 186 -3.97 -15.66 2.69
N ARG A 187 -4.81 -15.34 1.70
CA ARG A 187 -4.73 -14.07 0.96
C ARG A 187 -4.91 -12.86 1.87
N ASP A 188 -4.15 -11.79 1.60
CA ASP A 188 -4.38 -10.50 2.24
C ASP A 188 -5.84 -10.02 2.03
N PRO A 189 -6.54 -9.56 3.07
CA PRO A 189 -7.94 -9.16 2.99
C PRO A 189 -8.24 -8.00 2.04
N MET A 190 -7.34 -7.01 1.92
CA MET A 190 -7.53 -5.89 1.00
C MET A 190 -7.26 -6.35 -0.43
N GLU A 191 -6.15 -7.06 -0.64
CA GLU A 191 -5.79 -7.60 -1.95
C GLU A 191 -6.86 -8.56 -2.50
N LYS A 192 -7.45 -9.40 -1.65
CA LYS A 192 -8.56 -10.31 -2.01
C LYS A 192 -9.79 -9.60 -2.56
N ARG A 193 -10.01 -8.34 -2.17
CA ARG A 193 -11.09 -7.48 -2.69
C ARG A 193 -10.72 -6.80 -4.00
N ASN A 194 -9.44 -6.54 -4.19
CA ASN A 194 -8.95 -5.78 -5.34
C ASN A 194 -8.71 -6.67 -6.54
N ILE A 195 -8.16 -7.88 -6.35
CA ILE A 195 -7.68 -8.70 -7.46
C ILE A 195 -8.01 -10.19 -7.34
N TYR A 196 -7.99 -10.87 -8.49
CA TYR A 196 -8.05 -12.32 -8.63
C TYR A 196 -6.98 -12.81 -9.61
N ILE A 197 -6.63 -14.10 -9.55
CA ILE A 197 -5.67 -14.73 -10.47
C ILE A 197 -6.44 -15.27 -11.69
N GLY A 198 -5.86 -15.10 -12.87
CA GLY A 198 -6.30 -15.72 -14.12
C GLY A 198 -5.10 -16.05 -15.01
N SER A 199 -5.34 -16.44 -16.25
CA SER A 199 -4.29 -16.60 -17.26
C SER A 199 -4.09 -15.28 -18.00
N SER A 200 -2.84 -14.91 -18.31
CA SER A 200 -2.55 -13.66 -19.04
C SER A 200 -3.24 -13.66 -20.41
N VAL A 201 -3.81 -12.52 -20.80
CA VAL A 201 -4.47 -12.38 -22.13
C VAL A 201 -3.87 -11.25 -22.95
N ASN A 202 -3.21 -10.27 -22.30
CA ASN A 202 -2.64 -9.11 -22.98
C ASN A 202 -1.16 -9.28 -23.34
N VAL A 203 -0.51 -10.36 -22.90
CA VAL A 203 0.90 -10.63 -23.21
C VAL A 203 1.00 -11.98 -23.96
N PRO A 204 0.93 -11.97 -25.31
CA PRO A 204 0.83 -13.19 -26.11
C PRO A 204 1.93 -14.23 -25.86
N ALA A 205 3.16 -13.76 -25.59
CA ALA A 205 4.30 -14.62 -25.30
C ALA A 205 4.13 -15.47 -24.02
N ILE A 206 3.23 -15.08 -23.13
CA ILE A 206 2.99 -15.73 -21.83
C ILE A 206 1.50 -15.97 -21.56
N ALA A 207 0.68 -16.11 -22.61
CA ALA A 207 -0.78 -16.21 -22.50
C ALA A 207 -1.30 -17.36 -21.60
N ASN A 208 -0.45 -18.32 -21.24
CA ASN A 208 -0.78 -19.43 -20.36
C ASN A 208 -0.18 -19.29 -18.94
N GLN A 209 0.54 -18.22 -18.65
CA GLN A 209 1.08 -17.96 -17.31
C GLN A 209 0.04 -17.27 -16.44
N ASP A 210 0.19 -17.44 -15.13
CA ASP A 210 -0.60 -16.72 -14.13
C ASP A 210 -0.46 -15.20 -14.35
N ALA A 211 -1.58 -14.51 -14.23
CA ALA A 211 -1.70 -13.07 -14.18
C ALA A 211 -2.68 -12.68 -13.08
N ILE A 212 -2.62 -11.42 -12.64
CA ILE A 212 -3.63 -10.87 -11.75
C ILE A 212 -4.51 -9.86 -12.46
N PHE A 213 -5.80 -9.85 -12.10
CA PHE A 213 -6.84 -9.04 -12.71
C PHE A 213 -7.63 -8.29 -11.66
N ALA A 214 -8.13 -7.11 -12.01
CA ALA A 214 -8.97 -6.31 -11.14
C ALA A 214 -10.33 -7.00 -10.90
N ARG A 215 -10.67 -7.26 -9.63
CA ARG A 215 -11.97 -7.83 -9.21
C ARG A 215 -13.08 -6.78 -9.17
N ARG A 216 -12.71 -5.50 -9.13
CA ARG A 216 -13.57 -4.33 -9.01
C ARG A 216 -12.87 -3.16 -9.69
N ASP A 217 -13.59 -2.06 -9.90
CA ASP A 217 -12.96 -0.82 -10.32
C ASP A 217 -12.02 -0.32 -9.22
N ILE A 218 -10.80 0.07 -9.62
CA ILE A 218 -9.76 0.58 -8.75
C ILE A 218 -9.46 2.01 -9.21
N PRO A 219 -9.63 3.03 -8.34
CA PRO A 219 -9.27 4.40 -8.68
C PRO A 219 -7.78 4.53 -9.00
N ALA A 220 -7.40 5.60 -9.70
CA ALA A 220 -5.99 5.98 -9.80
C ALA A 220 -5.39 6.20 -8.41
N HIS A 221 -4.08 6.00 -8.30
CA HIS A 221 -3.29 6.23 -7.10
C HIS A 221 -3.74 5.46 -5.87
N SER A 222 -4.23 4.23 -6.08
CA SER A 222 -4.70 3.31 -5.05
C SER A 222 -3.85 2.06 -5.04
N ILE A 223 -3.71 1.42 -3.88
CA ILE A 223 -3.03 0.13 -3.81
C ILE A 223 -3.90 -0.93 -4.50
N VAL A 224 -3.29 -1.66 -5.42
CA VAL A 224 -3.86 -2.79 -6.13
C VAL A 224 -3.51 -4.10 -5.41
N SER A 225 -2.22 -4.32 -5.14
CA SER A 225 -1.66 -5.58 -4.61
C SER A 225 -0.42 -5.30 -3.77
N TYR A 226 -0.05 -6.25 -2.91
CA TYR A 226 1.18 -6.20 -2.12
C TYR A 226 2.25 -7.11 -2.73
N TYR A 227 3.53 -6.76 -2.56
CA TYR A 227 4.67 -7.55 -3.02
C TYR A 227 5.57 -7.87 -1.83
N SER A 228 5.36 -9.03 -1.23
CA SER A 228 6.15 -9.55 -0.10
C SER A 228 6.84 -10.84 -0.47
N GLY A 229 7.97 -11.09 0.20
CA GLY A 229 8.85 -12.22 -0.05
C GLY A 229 9.91 -12.36 1.05
N VAL A 230 10.94 -13.16 0.81
CA VAL A 230 12.13 -13.24 1.68
C VAL A 230 13.04 -12.02 1.46
N TRP A 231 13.95 -11.76 2.40
CA TRP A 231 14.99 -10.74 2.25
C TRP A 231 16.26 -11.33 1.67
N GLU A 232 16.70 -10.76 0.55
CA GLU A 232 17.97 -11.06 -0.09
C GLU A 232 18.92 -9.87 0.10
N THR A 233 20.11 -10.12 0.64
CA THR A 233 21.12 -9.10 0.93
C THR A 233 22.18 -9.08 -0.16
N TYR A 234 22.65 -7.91 -0.57
CA TYR A 234 23.69 -7.81 -1.59
C TYR A 234 25.08 -8.32 -1.15
N ASP A 235 25.28 -8.50 0.16
CA ASP A 235 26.53 -9.04 0.74
C ASP A 235 26.68 -10.55 0.58
N LEU A 236 25.62 -11.25 0.16
CA LEU A 236 25.63 -12.70 -0.01
C LEU A 236 25.54 -13.07 -1.49
N PRO A 237 26.27 -14.11 -1.95
CA PRO A 237 26.20 -14.53 -3.33
C PRO A 237 24.78 -15.01 -3.66
N PHE A 238 24.09 -14.24 -4.51
CA PHE A 238 22.74 -14.57 -4.94
C PHE A 238 22.71 -15.84 -5.80
N PHE A 239 23.71 -16.03 -6.67
CA PHE A 239 23.88 -17.26 -7.45
C PHE A 239 24.94 -18.15 -6.82
N THR A 240 24.71 -19.47 -6.85
CA THR A 240 25.75 -20.44 -6.50
C THR A 240 26.47 -20.91 -7.77
N PRO A 241 27.76 -21.30 -7.69
CA PRO A 241 28.55 -21.69 -8.87
C PRO A 241 27.97 -22.84 -9.69
N ASN A 242 27.14 -23.68 -9.07
CA ASN A 242 26.56 -24.88 -9.69
C ASN A 242 25.19 -24.63 -10.34
N MET A 243 24.68 -23.38 -10.32
CA MET A 243 23.41 -23.06 -10.97
C MET A 243 23.55 -23.01 -12.49
N THR A 244 22.65 -23.71 -13.17
CA THR A 244 22.39 -23.55 -14.60
C THR A 244 21.83 -22.16 -14.91
N GLU A 245 21.93 -21.71 -16.16
CA GLU A 245 21.35 -20.42 -16.58
C GLU A 245 19.82 -20.37 -16.37
N MET A 246 19.13 -21.51 -16.54
CA MET A 246 17.70 -21.60 -16.26
C MET A 246 17.38 -21.39 -14.77
N GLU A 247 18.17 -21.99 -13.87
CA GLU A 247 18.00 -21.80 -12.43
C GLU A 247 18.32 -20.36 -12.01
N LYS A 248 19.33 -19.73 -12.62
CA LYS A 248 19.63 -18.31 -12.39
C LYS A 248 18.46 -17.42 -12.81
N GLN A 249 17.90 -17.68 -14.00
CA GLN A 249 16.74 -16.94 -14.51
C GLN A 249 15.51 -17.10 -13.61
N ASP A 250 15.21 -18.33 -13.19
CA ASP A 250 14.05 -18.62 -12.34
C ASP A 250 14.21 -17.99 -10.94
N LYS A 251 15.42 -18.03 -10.38
CA LYS A 251 15.75 -17.36 -9.11
C LYS A 251 15.65 -15.84 -9.22
N HIS A 252 16.05 -15.26 -10.35
CA HIS A 252 16.00 -13.80 -10.55
C HIS A 252 14.60 -13.29 -10.95
N LYS A 253 13.69 -14.17 -11.39
CA LYS A 253 12.40 -13.83 -11.99
C LYS A 253 11.54 -12.88 -11.15
N ASN A 254 11.53 -13.07 -9.84
CA ASN A 254 10.73 -12.29 -8.88
C ASN A 254 11.61 -11.48 -7.91
N LEU A 255 12.86 -11.22 -8.28
CA LEU A 255 13.72 -10.37 -7.48
C LEU A 255 13.33 -8.90 -7.71
N LEU A 256 12.98 -8.21 -6.63
CA LEU A 256 12.57 -6.81 -6.66
C LEU A 256 13.42 -5.99 -5.70
N SER A 257 14.15 -5.01 -6.23
CA SER A 257 14.94 -4.07 -5.42
C SER A 257 14.05 -3.35 -4.40
N PHE A 258 14.48 -3.34 -3.14
CA PHE A 258 13.79 -2.65 -2.06
C PHE A 258 14.53 -1.37 -1.66
N ASN A 259 15.81 -1.49 -1.35
CA ASN A 259 16.71 -0.38 -1.04
C ASN A 259 18.15 -0.72 -1.43
N ASP A 260 19.11 0.12 -1.01
CA ASP A 260 20.53 0.01 -1.35
C ASP A 260 21.24 -1.21 -0.74
N THR A 261 20.57 -1.95 0.15
CA THR A 261 21.15 -3.10 0.87
C THR A 261 20.37 -4.39 0.67
N HIS A 262 19.10 -4.31 0.25
CA HIS A 262 18.19 -5.44 0.22
C HIS A 262 17.30 -5.45 -1.02
N SER A 263 17.00 -6.67 -1.46
CA SER A 263 15.91 -6.99 -2.38
C SER A 263 14.88 -7.88 -1.70
N ILE A 264 13.66 -7.84 -2.22
CA ILE A 264 12.58 -8.77 -1.87
C ILE A 264 12.55 -9.83 -2.96
N ASP A 265 12.58 -11.11 -2.57
CA ASP A 265 12.45 -12.22 -3.51
C ASP A 265 11.21 -13.09 -3.20
N VAL A 266 10.49 -13.46 -4.27
CA VAL A 266 9.51 -14.54 -4.24
C VAL A 266 10.15 -15.74 -4.93
N THR A 267 10.83 -16.55 -4.12
CA THR A 267 11.59 -17.72 -4.58
C THR A 267 10.80 -18.62 -5.53
N PRO A 268 11.48 -19.43 -6.38
CA PRO A 268 10.83 -20.39 -7.27
C PRO A 268 9.69 -21.21 -6.64
N HIS A 269 9.91 -21.73 -5.44
CA HIS A 269 8.88 -22.50 -4.71
C HIS A 269 7.65 -21.65 -4.36
N MET A 270 7.86 -20.38 -3.96
CA MET A 270 6.80 -19.43 -3.64
C MET A 270 6.12 -18.84 -4.89
N SER A 271 6.76 -18.94 -6.06
CA SER A 271 6.14 -18.47 -7.30
C SER A 271 4.90 -19.30 -7.67
N ASP A 272 4.75 -20.51 -7.14
CA ASP A 272 3.56 -21.33 -7.33
C ASP A 272 2.44 -20.92 -6.37
N ILE A 273 1.27 -20.61 -6.91
CA ILE A 273 0.08 -20.22 -6.14
C ILE A 273 -0.45 -21.34 -5.22
N ARG A 274 -0.05 -22.59 -5.45
CA ARG A 274 -0.34 -23.70 -4.54
C ARG A 274 0.48 -23.60 -3.25
N ASN A 275 1.62 -22.93 -3.30
CA ASN A 275 2.56 -22.79 -2.18
C ASN A 275 2.45 -21.42 -1.51
N TYR A 276 2.14 -20.35 -2.25
CA TYR A 276 2.08 -18.99 -1.70
C TYR A 276 0.99 -18.13 -2.37
N LEU A 277 0.07 -17.63 -1.54
CA LEU A 277 -1.06 -16.77 -1.91
C LEU A 277 -1.18 -15.54 -1.00
N SER A 278 -0.33 -15.41 0.01
CA SER A 278 -0.43 -14.33 1.00
C SER A 278 -0.43 -12.94 0.35
N THR A 279 0.47 -12.71 -0.61
CA THR A 279 0.51 -11.51 -1.45
C THR A 279 0.76 -11.91 -2.90
N LEU A 280 0.23 -11.14 -3.87
CA LEU A 280 0.22 -11.56 -5.27
C LEU A 280 0.83 -10.54 -6.24
N GLY A 281 1.54 -9.53 -5.74
CA GLY A 281 2.16 -8.51 -6.60
C GLY A 281 3.13 -9.09 -7.62
N HIS A 282 3.82 -10.18 -7.26
CA HIS A 282 4.74 -10.95 -8.11
C HIS A 282 4.07 -11.67 -9.28
N LYS A 283 2.73 -11.65 -9.36
CA LYS A 283 1.94 -12.20 -10.48
C LYS A 283 1.52 -11.15 -11.51
N SER A 284 1.97 -9.90 -11.37
CA SER A 284 1.73 -8.86 -12.37
C SER A 284 2.74 -9.02 -13.48
N ASN A 285 2.27 -9.08 -14.72
CA ASN A 285 3.15 -9.29 -15.86
C ASN A 285 3.73 -7.98 -16.40
N ASN A 286 4.88 -8.10 -17.06
CA ASN A 286 5.51 -6.98 -17.70
C ASN A 286 4.73 -6.52 -18.94
N HIS A 287 4.55 -5.21 -19.09
CA HIS A 287 4.09 -4.60 -20.34
C HIS A 287 4.68 -3.19 -20.49
N PHE A 288 5.12 -2.81 -21.69
CA PHE A 288 5.83 -1.54 -21.91
C PHE A 288 4.90 -0.33 -22.15
N ILE A 289 3.78 -0.54 -22.84
CA ILE A 289 2.88 0.55 -23.28
C ILE A 289 1.62 0.67 -22.40
N ASN A 290 0.97 -0.45 -22.12
CA ASN A 290 -0.30 -0.52 -21.40
C ASN A 290 -0.15 -0.76 -19.89
N ASP A 291 1.02 -0.51 -19.31
CA ASP A 291 1.20 -0.65 -17.87
C ASP A 291 0.23 0.26 -17.11
N ASN A 292 -0.43 -0.29 -16.10
CA ASN A 292 -1.46 0.41 -15.33
C ASN A 292 -1.12 0.51 -13.84
N VAL A 293 0.01 -0.08 -13.42
CA VAL A 293 0.53 0.05 -12.05
C VAL A 293 2.03 0.36 -12.02
N ILE A 294 2.51 0.84 -10.87
CA ILE A 294 3.93 1.05 -10.54
C ILE A 294 4.27 0.46 -9.17
N PHE A 295 5.56 0.17 -8.95
CA PHE A 295 6.05 -0.22 -7.64
C PHE A 295 6.13 0.97 -6.68
N CYS A 296 5.60 0.79 -5.47
CA CYS A 296 5.69 1.75 -4.38
C CYS A 296 6.14 1.08 -3.09
N LEU A 297 6.50 1.88 -2.08
CA LEU A 297 6.84 1.39 -0.74
C LEU A 297 5.61 1.44 0.18
N VAL A 298 5.48 0.45 1.04
CA VAL A 298 4.44 0.41 2.07
C VAL A 298 4.90 -0.37 3.30
N LYS A 299 4.40 0.01 4.46
CA LYS A 299 4.50 -0.71 5.72
C LYS A 299 3.19 -1.44 5.98
N HIS A 300 3.22 -2.75 5.85
CA HIS A 300 2.08 -3.63 6.08
C HIS A 300 2.12 -4.21 7.51
N PRO A 301 1.00 -4.35 8.24
CA PRO A 301 1.03 -4.80 9.64
C PRO A 301 1.41 -6.26 9.83
N VAL A 302 1.26 -7.08 8.78
CA VAL A 302 1.71 -8.48 8.78
C VAL A 302 3.15 -8.57 8.28
N TYR A 303 3.48 -7.89 7.19
CA TYR A 303 4.72 -8.16 6.45
C TYR A 303 5.82 -7.16 6.79
N GLY A 304 5.54 -6.05 7.46
CA GLY A 304 6.48 -4.94 7.67
C GLY A 304 6.68 -4.13 6.39
N GLU A 305 7.88 -3.60 6.18
CA GLU A 305 8.17 -2.71 5.05
C GLU A 305 8.39 -3.47 3.73
N ILE A 306 7.39 -3.48 2.85
CA ILE A 306 7.38 -4.19 1.58
C ILE A 306 7.23 -3.23 0.40
N ARG A 307 7.21 -3.80 -0.80
CA ARG A 307 6.71 -3.12 -1.99
C ARG A 307 5.20 -3.37 -2.15
N CYS A 308 4.55 -2.51 -2.91
CA CYS A 308 3.18 -2.69 -3.37
C CYS A 308 3.03 -2.19 -4.81
N LEU A 309 1.87 -2.46 -5.40
CA LEU A 309 1.47 -1.95 -6.70
C LEU A 309 0.48 -0.81 -6.52
N GLU A 310 0.83 0.39 -6.96
CA GLU A 310 -0.05 1.56 -7.04
C GLU A 310 -0.61 1.67 -8.47
N SER A 311 -1.91 1.90 -8.61
CA SER A 311 -2.51 2.21 -9.91
C SER A 311 -2.07 3.58 -10.44
N LYS A 312 -1.58 3.63 -11.69
CA LYS A 312 -1.23 4.89 -12.38
C LYS A 312 -2.46 5.65 -12.86
N LYS A 313 -3.50 4.89 -13.19
CA LYS A 313 -4.77 5.33 -13.80
C LYS A 313 -5.92 4.52 -13.21
N PRO A 314 -7.19 4.92 -13.42
CA PRO A 314 -8.31 4.06 -13.09
C PRO A 314 -8.17 2.71 -13.81
N ILE A 315 -8.44 1.61 -13.11
CA ILE A 315 -8.40 0.24 -13.62
C ILE A 315 -9.80 -0.34 -13.52
N GLU A 316 -10.34 -0.81 -14.64
CA GLU A 316 -11.70 -1.36 -14.69
C GLU A 316 -11.74 -2.79 -14.15
N ARG A 317 -12.90 -3.19 -13.60
CA ARG A 317 -13.14 -4.59 -13.24
C ARG A 317 -12.90 -5.51 -14.45
N GLY A 318 -12.03 -6.50 -14.26
CA GLY A 318 -11.67 -7.49 -15.26
C GLY A 318 -10.42 -7.14 -16.06
N GLU A 319 -9.88 -5.92 -15.90
CA GLU A 319 -8.63 -5.51 -16.54
C GLU A 319 -7.43 -6.24 -15.91
N GLU A 320 -6.46 -6.66 -16.74
CA GLU A 320 -5.20 -7.27 -16.30
C GLU A 320 -4.32 -6.21 -15.63
N ILE A 321 -3.68 -6.57 -14.51
CA ILE A 321 -2.75 -5.69 -13.83
C ILE A 321 -1.37 -5.88 -14.46
N LEU A 322 -0.91 -4.84 -15.14
CA LEU A 322 0.32 -4.84 -15.92
C LEU A 322 1.26 -3.76 -15.40
N ILE A 323 2.53 -4.11 -15.28
CA ILE A 323 3.58 -3.23 -14.78
C ILE A 323 4.72 -3.15 -15.80
N ASN A 324 5.48 -2.07 -15.82
CA ASN A 324 6.79 -2.07 -16.46
C ASN A 324 7.85 -2.48 -15.43
N TYR A 325 8.54 -3.61 -15.66
CA TYR A 325 9.57 -4.13 -14.74
C TYR A 325 10.80 -3.22 -14.66
N GLY A 326 11.03 -2.38 -15.67
CA GLY A 326 12.08 -1.37 -15.64
C GLY A 326 13.50 -1.93 -15.78
N TYR A 327 13.67 -3.15 -16.30
CA TYR A 327 14.99 -3.65 -16.65
C TYR A 327 15.60 -2.80 -17.78
N ASN A 328 16.92 -2.63 -17.74
CA ASN A 328 17.67 -1.96 -18.79
C ASN A 328 17.83 -2.90 -19.99
N VAL A 329 17.13 -2.62 -21.08
CA VAL A 329 17.11 -3.47 -22.29
C VAL A 329 18.48 -3.65 -22.95
N HIS A 330 19.44 -2.75 -22.68
CA HIS A 330 20.77 -2.78 -23.26
C HIS A 330 21.80 -3.53 -22.38
N GLU A 331 21.47 -3.85 -21.13
CA GLU A 331 22.36 -4.61 -20.25
C GLU A 331 22.32 -6.10 -20.60
N ASN A 332 23.48 -6.76 -20.58
CA ASN A 332 23.59 -8.18 -20.89
C ASN A 332 22.73 -9.05 -19.95
N ASP A 333 22.64 -8.67 -18.68
CA ASP A 333 21.96 -9.43 -17.63
C ASP A 333 20.43 -9.31 -17.66
N SER A 334 19.87 -8.41 -18.48
CA SER A 334 18.43 -8.31 -18.67
C SER A 334 17.86 -9.55 -19.36
N PRO A 335 16.72 -10.11 -18.89
CA PRO A 335 16.16 -11.33 -19.44
C PRO A 335 15.89 -11.26 -20.94
N GLN A 336 16.24 -12.31 -21.69
CA GLN A 336 16.10 -12.31 -23.15
C GLN A 336 14.65 -12.09 -23.60
N TRP A 337 13.68 -12.74 -22.95
CA TRP A 337 12.24 -12.56 -23.25
C TRP A 337 11.79 -11.09 -23.13
N TYR A 338 12.39 -10.33 -22.19
CA TYR A 338 12.06 -8.94 -21.96
C TYR A 338 12.63 -8.06 -23.08
N LYS A 339 13.88 -8.32 -23.50
CA LYS A 339 14.53 -7.66 -24.64
C LYS A 339 13.78 -7.94 -25.94
N ASP A 340 13.45 -9.21 -26.19
CA ASP A 340 12.73 -9.63 -27.39
C ASP A 340 11.37 -8.94 -27.48
N MET A 341 10.64 -8.87 -26.36
CA MET A 341 9.37 -8.16 -26.31
C MET A 341 9.53 -6.65 -26.52
N TYR A 342 10.60 -6.05 -25.98
CA TYR A 342 10.89 -4.63 -26.18
C TYR A 342 11.20 -4.31 -27.65
N PHE A 343 12.17 -5.00 -28.24
CA PHE A 343 12.60 -4.74 -29.62
C PHE A 343 11.55 -5.13 -30.66
N SER A 344 10.64 -6.06 -30.34
CA SER A 344 9.45 -6.33 -31.15
C SER A 344 8.51 -5.12 -31.22
N LEU A 345 8.37 -4.36 -30.13
CA LEU A 345 7.54 -3.14 -30.07
C LEU A 345 8.29 -1.91 -30.61
N PHE A 346 9.61 -1.85 -30.44
CA PHE A 346 10.46 -0.70 -30.79
C PHE A 346 11.62 -1.11 -31.72
N PRO A 347 11.35 -1.61 -32.94
CA PRO A 347 12.36 -2.21 -33.82
C PRO A 347 13.44 -1.22 -34.28
N HIS A 348 13.15 0.07 -34.33
CA HIS A 348 14.11 1.09 -34.74
C HIS A 348 15.25 1.30 -33.73
N GLU A 349 15.01 1.05 -32.44
CA GLU A 349 16.03 1.21 -31.40
C GLU A 349 17.07 0.09 -31.45
N GLN A 350 16.68 -1.11 -31.87
CA GLN A 350 17.59 -2.25 -32.05
C GLN A 350 18.69 -1.93 -33.08
N ASN A 351 18.32 -1.30 -34.19
CA ASN A 351 19.25 -0.94 -35.27
C ASN A 351 20.24 0.15 -34.83
N GLN A 352 19.82 1.08 -33.98
CA GLN A 352 20.71 2.11 -33.43
C GLN A 352 21.73 1.51 -32.48
N THR A 353 21.33 0.59 -31.60
CA THR A 353 22.26 -0.12 -30.71
C THR A 353 23.30 -0.93 -31.49
N MET A 354 22.87 -1.68 -32.51
CA MET A 354 23.79 -2.45 -33.37
C MET A 354 24.77 -1.53 -34.12
N SER A 355 24.29 -0.42 -34.67
CA SER A 355 25.16 0.55 -35.36
C SER A 355 26.16 1.23 -34.43
N LEU A 356 25.82 1.43 -33.14
CA LEU A 356 26.76 1.96 -32.16
C LEU A 356 27.84 0.92 -31.84
N ILE A 357 27.47 -0.34 -31.62
CA ILE A 357 28.44 -1.42 -31.34
C ILE A 357 29.41 -1.61 -32.51
N GLU A 358 28.92 -1.57 -33.76
CA GLU A 358 29.76 -1.69 -34.96
C GLU A 358 30.70 -0.49 -35.18
N ASN A 359 30.35 0.70 -34.67
CA ASN A 359 31.22 1.89 -34.74
C ASN A 359 32.27 1.95 -33.61
N TYR A 360 32.18 1.06 -32.62
CA TYR A 360 33.12 0.96 -31.49
C TYR A 360 34.00 -0.30 -31.54
N GLN A 361 33.87 -1.12 -32.59
CA GLN A 361 34.82 -2.19 -32.96
C GLN A 361 35.69 -1.72 -34.13
#